data_AF-A0A165R000-F1
#
_entry.id   AF-A0A165R000-F1
#
_cell.length_a   1.000
_cell.length_b   1.000
_cell.length_c   1.000
_cell.angle_alpha   90.00
_cell.angle_beta   90.00
_cell.angle_gamma   90.00
#
_symmetry.space_group_name_H-M   'P 1'
#
loop_
_entity.id
_entity.type
_entity.pdbx_description
1 polymer ?
#
loop_
_entity_poly.entity_id
_entity_poly.type
_entity_poly.pdbx_seq_one_letter_code
_entity_poly.pdbx_strand_id
1 'polypeptide(L)'
;MDVDEEAPRSKARSAKRKRVNSVPSKGVSSRAVARSTKTSNTPIGSAAKKRKVLSSTVTEDESSATRVFALWRQDNHYYSGVVHSLSSTAPPRYLIHFDDGTEDVVEITKMRLCKLMKDDQVILVPGKQKAVVVDVSRFDSDRVVTVEIDNGEELDQLEIDAGDIKIASRTLASVWNNRTLVAEEVCPIVRPNALKNSPSPSKLTLGSAGSLKSVRRVLVKTGFVVTMSPKNAHWEKTKGKVMQAIKGSGGIVIDNWTDIFAMDGTYSQGGKRWVVRYEDIGCTVRHDIEQVFLLSDDCNTKPKYLIALALGIPCLDYNWILDTVGGRQEQDWQQYLLPAGSCEYLNARVSQFVDLDWGNSSEHLHAITENKVASKVFTVKRILCISPEYVPVAKARKNTSEVEKAKEASRMVPLIILTMGASSVEAVPEAKYASSKDLSEYDYVVVKDSGDIGRVASGANCVPFGWVKDCLIAGRLLPQPDD
;
A
#
# COMPACT_ATOMS: atom_id res chain seq x y z
N MET A 1 18.54 -14.09 84.06
CA MET A 1 19.80 -13.64 83.44
C MET A 1 19.39 -12.81 82.24
N ASP A 2 19.13 -11.50 82.35
CA ASP A 2 19.69 -10.47 83.25
C ASP A 2 21.19 -10.22 82.97
N VAL A 3 21.69 -8.99 82.73
CA VAL A 3 21.00 -7.71 82.42
C VAL A 3 21.98 -6.66 81.84
N ASP A 4 21.48 -5.72 81.02
CA ASP A 4 22.05 -4.38 80.70
C ASP A 4 23.48 -4.27 80.06
N GLU A 5 23.99 -3.11 79.59
CA GLU A 5 23.54 -1.72 79.77
C GLU A 5 23.73 -0.75 78.56
N GLU A 6 22.73 0.13 78.42
CA GLU A 6 22.57 1.45 77.74
C GLU A 6 23.34 1.93 76.47
N ALA A 7 22.59 2.77 75.73
CA ALA A 7 23.08 3.86 74.89
C ALA A 7 22.29 5.17 75.20
N PRO A 8 22.82 6.36 74.91
CA PRO A 8 22.00 7.58 74.73
C PRO A 8 21.90 7.98 73.23
N ARG A 9 20.71 8.07 72.60
CA ARG A 9 19.70 9.19 72.63
C ARG A 9 20.17 10.43 71.83
N SER A 10 19.34 11.29 71.21
CA SER A 10 17.88 11.41 70.93
C SER A 10 17.64 12.68 70.04
N LYS A 11 16.52 13.03 69.36
CA LYS A 11 15.14 12.58 68.99
C LYS A 11 14.79 13.39 67.68
N ALA A 12 13.90 13.06 66.73
CA ALA A 12 12.64 12.30 66.62
C ALA A 12 11.33 13.03 67.04
N ARG A 13 10.42 13.33 66.08
CA ARG A 13 8.90 13.32 66.13
C ARG A 13 8.27 14.19 65.00
N SER A 14 7.24 13.82 64.21
CA SER A 14 5.82 13.34 64.42
C SER A 14 4.78 14.50 64.35
N ALA A 15 3.49 14.40 63.96
CA ALA A 15 2.59 13.27 63.63
C ALA A 15 1.32 13.71 62.81
N LYS A 16 0.39 12.78 62.53
CA LYS A 16 -0.88 12.96 61.75
C LYS A 16 -2.05 13.66 62.48
N ARG A 17 -2.87 14.45 61.75
CA ARG A 17 -4.37 14.57 61.73
C ARG A 17 -4.78 15.82 60.90
N LYS A 18 -6.02 16.06 60.40
CA LYS A 18 -7.37 15.48 60.59
C LYS A 18 -8.18 15.51 59.24
N ARG A 19 -9.51 15.29 59.25
CA ARG A 19 -10.42 15.11 58.07
C ARG A 19 -11.70 15.99 58.22
N VAL A 20 -12.40 16.32 57.12
CA VAL A 20 -13.90 16.45 56.94
C VAL A 20 -14.39 17.65 56.06
N ASN A 21 -15.01 17.29 54.92
CA ASN A 21 -16.19 17.79 54.16
C ASN A 21 -16.66 19.27 54.04
N SER A 22 -17.33 19.54 52.89
CA SER A 22 -18.61 20.30 52.67
C SER A 22 -18.62 21.64 51.88
N VAL A 23 -19.79 21.96 51.28
CA VAL A 23 -20.08 22.66 49.99
C VAL A 23 -21.64 22.91 49.93
N PRO A 24 -22.33 23.82 49.15
CA PRO A 24 -21.97 24.93 48.22
C PRO A 24 -22.74 26.30 48.37
N SER A 25 -22.48 27.27 47.46
CA SER A 25 -23.48 28.00 46.60
C SER A 25 -23.76 29.53 46.74
N LYS A 26 -24.14 30.13 45.58
CA LYS A 26 -24.83 31.45 45.31
C LYS A 26 -24.02 32.75 45.58
N GLY A 27 -24.24 33.87 44.87
CA GLY A 27 -25.00 34.14 43.63
C GLY A 27 -25.34 35.65 43.37
N VAL A 28 -25.94 35.95 42.20
CA VAL A 28 -26.73 37.19 41.83
C VAL A 28 -26.03 38.48 41.31
N SER A 29 -25.95 38.60 39.98
CA SER A 29 -26.47 39.68 39.08
C SER A 29 -26.70 41.15 39.55
N SER A 30 -26.32 42.12 38.69
CA SER A 30 -27.14 43.33 38.40
C SER A 30 -26.96 43.95 36.98
N ARG A 31 -28.00 44.66 36.50
CA ARG A 31 -28.03 45.56 35.31
C ARG A 31 -27.83 47.03 35.80
N ALA A 32 -27.79 48.13 35.04
CA ALA A 32 -28.20 48.54 33.66
C ALA A 32 -27.53 49.95 33.37
N VAL A 33 -27.67 50.74 32.28
CA VAL A 33 -28.09 50.64 30.85
C VAL A 33 -27.75 52.00 30.15
N ALA A 34 -27.76 52.06 28.80
CA ALA A 34 -27.77 53.27 27.92
C ALA A 34 -26.46 54.10 27.73
N ARG A 35 -26.27 55.00 26.74
CA ARG A 35 -26.64 55.15 25.27
C ARG A 35 -26.59 56.66 24.89
N SER A 36 -26.29 57.00 23.62
CA SER A 36 -26.08 58.36 23.01
C SER A 36 -24.58 58.74 22.93
N THR A 37 -23.89 59.14 21.85
CA THR A 37 -24.11 59.61 20.43
C THR A 37 -23.81 61.10 20.17
N LYS A 38 -23.23 61.39 18.99
CA LYS A 38 -22.86 62.72 18.40
C LYS A 38 -21.62 63.41 19.04
N THR A 39 -20.79 64.22 18.35
CA THR A 39 -20.65 64.56 16.90
C THR A 39 -19.19 64.99 16.54
N SER A 40 -18.96 65.26 15.25
CA SER A 40 -17.76 65.77 14.57
C SER A 40 -16.86 66.81 15.29
N ASN A 41 -15.59 66.87 14.87
CA ASN A 41 -15.09 67.97 14.01
C ASN A 41 -13.71 67.67 13.37
N THR A 42 -13.54 68.14 12.13
CA THR A 42 -12.28 68.10 11.34
C THR A 42 -11.43 69.35 11.61
N PRO A 43 -10.14 69.32 11.24
CA PRO A 43 -9.53 70.52 10.66
C PRO A 43 -8.97 70.30 9.24
N ILE A 44 -9.15 71.33 8.42
CA ILE A 44 -8.48 71.59 7.14
C ILE A 44 -7.06 72.11 7.48
N GLY A 45 -5.99 71.93 6.70
CA GLY A 45 -5.77 71.24 5.43
C GLY A 45 -4.57 71.87 4.69
N SER A 46 -3.93 71.16 3.77
CA SER A 46 -2.88 71.71 2.88
C SER A 46 -2.78 70.89 1.60
N ALA A 47 -2.37 71.50 0.48
CA ALA A 47 -2.47 70.90 -0.85
C ALA A 47 -1.16 70.99 -1.66
N ALA A 48 -0.75 69.87 -2.25
CA ALA A 48 0.31 69.80 -3.24
C ALA A 48 -0.16 69.05 -4.50
N LYS A 49 0.08 69.65 -5.67
CA LYS A 49 -0.06 69.04 -7.00
C LYS A 49 1.23 68.19 -7.24
N LYS A 50 1.34 67.20 -8.14
CA LYS A 50 0.55 66.83 -9.34
C LYS A 50 1.07 65.45 -9.85
N ARG A 51 0.21 64.56 -10.36
CA ARG A 51 0.34 63.82 -11.65
C ARG A 51 -0.67 62.67 -11.76
N LYS A 52 -1.33 62.55 -12.92
CA LYS A 52 -1.95 61.30 -13.35
C LYS A 52 -0.86 60.39 -13.94
N VAL A 53 -1.00 59.09 -13.74
CA VAL A 53 -0.51 58.03 -14.64
C VAL A 53 -1.72 57.12 -14.90
N LEU A 54 -1.77 56.47 -16.08
CA LEU A 54 -2.95 55.70 -16.50
C LEU A 54 -2.95 54.29 -15.92
N SER A 55 -4.13 53.67 -15.92
CA SER A 55 -4.30 52.25 -15.62
C SER A 55 -3.58 51.37 -16.65
N SER A 56 -2.93 50.31 -16.19
CA SER A 56 -2.43 49.20 -17.01
C SER A 56 -3.13 47.92 -16.57
N THR A 57 -3.80 47.25 -17.49
CA THR A 57 -4.53 46.00 -17.27
C THR A 57 -3.61 44.85 -16.87
N VAL A 58 -4.07 44.02 -15.94
CA VAL A 58 -3.55 42.66 -15.76
C VAL A 58 -4.12 41.79 -16.89
N THR A 59 -3.27 40.99 -17.53
CA THR A 59 -3.67 39.94 -18.47
C THR A 59 -3.76 38.61 -17.72
N GLU A 60 -4.97 38.17 -17.44
CA GLU A 60 -5.24 36.77 -17.10
C GLU A 60 -5.07 35.96 -18.39
N ASP A 61 -4.05 35.09 -18.43
CA ASP A 61 -3.73 34.29 -19.61
C ASP A 61 -3.53 32.82 -19.20
N GLU A 62 -4.64 32.13 -19.01
CA GLU A 62 -4.70 30.69 -18.71
C GLU A 62 -3.99 29.84 -19.78
N SER A 63 -3.87 30.33 -21.02
CA SER A 63 -3.18 29.61 -22.10
C SER A 63 -1.66 29.50 -21.89
N SER A 64 -1.10 30.36 -21.03
CA SER A 64 0.33 30.42 -20.72
C SER A 64 0.74 29.69 -19.43
N ALA A 65 -0.22 29.20 -18.64
CA ALA A 65 0.04 28.59 -17.34
C ALA A 65 0.42 27.10 -17.47
N THR A 66 1.37 26.63 -16.66
CA THR A 66 1.82 25.24 -16.71
C THR A 66 0.71 24.30 -16.26
N ARG A 67 0.18 23.50 -17.19
CA ARG A 67 -0.70 22.37 -16.86
C ARG A 67 0.13 21.21 -16.32
N VAL A 68 -0.38 20.55 -15.29
CA VAL A 68 0.30 19.45 -14.59
C VAL A 68 -0.62 18.27 -14.33
N PHE A 69 -0.03 17.08 -14.23
CA PHE A 69 -0.60 16.00 -13.42
C PHE A 69 0.00 16.14 -12.02
N ALA A 70 -0.85 16.34 -11.01
CA ALA A 70 -0.45 16.61 -9.63
C ALA A 70 -1.12 15.65 -8.64
N LEU A 71 -0.40 15.28 -7.57
CA LEU A 71 -0.86 14.32 -6.58
C LEU A 71 -2.03 14.87 -5.74
N TRP A 72 -3.16 14.19 -5.81
CA TRP A 72 -4.24 14.28 -4.82
C TRP A 72 -3.93 13.32 -3.67
N ARG A 73 -3.83 13.84 -2.45
CA ARG A 73 -3.30 13.07 -1.29
C ARG A 73 -4.32 12.09 -0.70
N GLN A 74 -5.60 12.31 -0.95
CA GLN A 74 -6.72 11.65 -0.30
C GLN A 74 -6.95 10.24 -0.87
N ASP A 75 -6.57 10.00 -2.12
CA ASP A 75 -6.62 8.68 -2.77
C ASP A 75 -5.31 8.30 -3.48
N ASN A 76 -4.23 9.08 -3.32
CA ASN A 76 -2.89 8.82 -3.85
C ASN A 76 -2.81 8.66 -5.39
N HIS A 77 -3.72 9.32 -6.12
CA HIS A 77 -3.66 9.41 -7.58
C HIS A 77 -3.23 10.80 -8.04
N TYR A 78 -2.74 10.87 -9.28
CA TYR A 78 -2.41 12.12 -9.94
C TYR A 78 -3.54 12.51 -10.89
N TYR A 79 -3.99 13.76 -10.74
CA TYR A 79 -5.07 14.35 -11.51
C TYR A 79 -4.55 15.55 -12.31
N SER A 80 -5.21 15.79 -13.42
CA SER A 80 -4.98 16.91 -14.33
C SER A 80 -5.45 18.25 -13.73
N GLY A 81 -4.70 19.30 -14.01
CA GLY A 81 -5.01 20.64 -13.53
C GLY A 81 -3.99 21.69 -14.00
N VAL A 82 -4.15 22.91 -13.48
CA VAL A 82 -3.31 24.08 -13.80
C VAL A 82 -2.62 24.59 -12.54
N VAL A 83 -1.35 24.96 -12.68
CA VAL A 83 -0.62 25.64 -11.59
C VAL A 83 -1.18 27.04 -11.41
N HIS A 84 -1.93 27.26 -10.32
CA HIS A 84 -2.56 28.54 -10.06
C HIS A 84 -1.62 29.55 -9.39
N SER A 85 -0.89 29.16 -8.33
CA SER A 85 0.04 30.08 -7.65
C SER A 85 1.19 29.37 -6.93
N LEU A 86 2.29 30.08 -6.68
CA LEU A 86 3.39 29.61 -5.83
C LEU A 86 3.02 29.85 -4.35
N SER A 87 2.96 28.78 -3.57
CA SER A 87 2.58 28.78 -2.14
C SER A 87 3.78 28.81 -1.20
N SER A 88 4.88 28.14 -1.56
CA SER A 88 6.14 28.14 -0.80
C SER A 88 7.32 28.00 -1.76
N THR A 89 8.49 28.54 -1.39
CA THR A 89 9.76 28.40 -2.13
C THR A 89 10.69 27.33 -1.56
N ALA A 90 10.52 26.94 -0.29
CA ALA A 90 11.45 26.04 0.41
C ALA A 90 10.69 25.02 1.32
N PRO A 91 10.42 23.80 0.84
CA PRO A 91 10.53 23.34 -0.55
C PRO A 91 9.52 24.06 -1.46
N PRO A 92 9.76 24.08 -2.80
CA PRO A 92 8.84 24.67 -3.76
C PRO A 92 7.49 23.93 -3.78
N ARG A 93 6.42 24.66 -3.48
CA ARG A 93 5.04 24.17 -3.45
C ARG A 93 4.12 25.14 -4.16
N TYR A 94 3.15 24.59 -4.88
CA TYR A 94 2.23 25.35 -5.72
C TYR A 94 0.79 24.98 -5.36
N LEU A 95 -0.10 25.97 -5.35
CA LEU A 95 -1.54 25.73 -5.37
C LEU A 95 -1.92 25.29 -6.79
N ILE A 96 -2.51 24.10 -6.90
CA ILE A 96 -3.04 23.55 -8.14
C ILE A 96 -4.56 23.72 -8.11
N HIS A 97 -5.14 24.19 -9.21
CA HIS A 97 -6.56 24.03 -9.47
C HIS A 97 -6.73 22.82 -10.39
N PHE A 98 -7.48 21.82 -9.94
CA PHE A 98 -7.76 20.60 -10.72
C PHE A 98 -8.92 20.82 -11.68
N ASP A 99 -8.97 20.04 -12.76
CA ASP A 99 -10.00 20.20 -13.80
C ASP A 99 -11.43 19.84 -13.32
N ASP A 100 -11.57 19.16 -12.18
CA ASP A 100 -12.85 18.93 -11.49
C ASP A 100 -13.33 20.13 -10.64
N GLY A 101 -12.53 21.20 -10.57
CA GLY A 101 -12.79 22.40 -9.78
C GLY A 101 -12.33 22.35 -8.32
N THR A 102 -11.59 21.31 -7.91
CA THR A 102 -10.96 21.24 -6.58
C THR A 102 -9.57 21.91 -6.54
N GLU A 103 -9.00 22.07 -5.34
CA GLU A 103 -7.67 22.67 -5.14
C GLU A 103 -6.86 21.96 -4.02
N ASP A 104 -5.54 21.85 -4.19
CA ASP A 104 -4.58 21.46 -3.14
C ASP A 104 -3.21 22.13 -3.36
N VAL A 105 -2.43 22.28 -2.30
CA VAL A 105 -1.04 22.76 -2.34
C VAL A 105 -0.08 21.57 -2.47
N VAL A 106 0.42 21.37 -3.68
CA VAL A 106 1.26 20.23 -4.07
C VAL A 106 2.74 20.65 -4.15
N GLU A 107 3.65 19.73 -3.84
CA GLU A 107 5.09 19.95 -3.94
C GLU A 107 5.59 19.56 -5.33
N ILE A 108 6.59 20.24 -5.89
CA ILE A 108 7.03 19.99 -7.28
C ILE A 108 7.48 18.55 -7.54
N THR A 109 8.01 17.88 -6.52
CA THR A 109 8.39 16.44 -6.56
C THR A 109 7.19 15.52 -6.83
N LYS A 110 5.97 16.00 -6.50
CA LYS A 110 4.65 15.39 -6.66
C LYS A 110 3.84 16.04 -7.78
N MET A 111 4.52 16.65 -8.75
CA MET A 111 3.95 17.15 -10.00
C MET A 111 4.69 16.51 -11.19
N ARG A 112 4.00 16.42 -12.33
CA ARG A 112 4.56 16.11 -13.65
C ARG A 112 3.93 17.05 -14.67
N LEU A 113 4.63 17.33 -15.77
CA LEU A 113 4.05 18.04 -16.90
C LEU A 113 2.77 17.31 -17.37
N CYS A 114 1.70 18.04 -17.66
CA CYS A 114 0.48 17.47 -18.23
C CYS A 114 0.72 17.07 -19.70
N LYS A 115 1.34 15.91 -19.88
CA LYS A 115 1.68 15.33 -21.19
C LYS A 115 1.52 13.82 -21.17
N LEU A 116 0.40 13.34 -21.72
CA LEU A 116 0.25 11.94 -22.07
C LEU A 116 1.09 11.62 -23.31
N MET A 117 1.51 10.36 -23.42
CA MET A 117 2.14 9.77 -24.60
C MET A 117 1.50 8.41 -24.88
N LYS A 118 1.70 7.89 -26.08
CA LYS A 118 1.26 6.54 -26.42
C LYS A 118 1.87 5.52 -25.45
N ASP A 119 1.11 4.47 -25.15
CA ASP A 119 1.43 3.34 -24.28
C ASP A 119 1.47 3.70 -22.77
N ASP A 120 1.01 4.91 -22.38
CA ASP A 120 0.76 5.27 -20.98
C ASP A 120 -0.43 4.48 -20.40
N GLN A 121 -0.26 3.89 -19.22
CA GLN A 121 -1.36 3.32 -18.43
C GLN A 121 -2.10 4.42 -17.65
N VAL A 122 -3.43 4.43 -17.77
CA VAL A 122 -4.33 5.40 -17.13
C VAL A 122 -5.54 4.70 -16.49
N ILE A 123 -6.23 5.40 -15.57
CA ILE A 123 -7.45 4.93 -14.91
C ILE A 123 -8.58 5.93 -15.20
N LEU A 124 -9.71 5.43 -15.71
CA LEU A 124 -10.83 6.25 -16.15
C LEU A 124 -11.80 6.60 -15.01
N VAL A 125 -12.29 7.83 -15.06
CA VAL A 125 -13.28 8.41 -14.15
C VAL A 125 -14.49 8.84 -14.98
N PRO A 126 -15.74 8.50 -14.60
CA PRO A 126 -16.13 7.54 -13.58
C PRO A 126 -16.04 6.09 -14.09
N GLY A 127 -15.42 5.20 -13.32
CA GLY A 127 -15.47 3.77 -13.59
C GLY A 127 -14.34 2.93 -12.99
N LYS A 128 -13.19 3.55 -12.67
CA LYS A 128 -11.95 2.88 -12.23
C LYS A 128 -11.38 1.85 -13.24
N GLN A 129 -11.91 1.82 -14.47
CA GLN A 129 -11.39 0.95 -15.51
C GLN A 129 -10.00 1.42 -15.92
N LYS A 130 -9.06 0.48 -16.05
CA LYS A 130 -7.75 0.75 -16.61
C LYS A 130 -7.85 0.85 -18.12
N ALA A 131 -7.03 1.71 -18.72
CA ALA A 131 -6.90 1.83 -20.16
C ALA A 131 -5.45 2.17 -20.53
N VAL A 132 -5.10 1.97 -21.80
CA VAL A 132 -3.81 2.36 -22.37
C VAL A 132 -4.03 3.48 -23.38
N VAL A 133 -3.24 4.54 -23.32
CA VAL A 133 -3.32 5.66 -24.28
C VAL A 133 -2.81 5.19 -25.65
N VAL A 134 -3.68 5.21 -26.68
CA VAL A 134 -3.34 4.77 -28.04
C VAL A 134 -3.16 5.91 -29.04
N ASP A 135 -3.82 7.06 -28.82
CA ASP A 135 -3.57 8.31 -29.54
C ASP A 135 -3.64 9.54 -28.61
N VAL A 136 -2.79 10.52 -28.90
CA VAL A 136 -2.66 11.82 -28.23
C VAL A 136 -2.76 13.01 -29.20
N SER A 137 -3.11 12.78 -30.47
CA SER A 137 -3.15 13.79 -31.53
C SER A 137 -3.98 15.04 -31.19
N ARG A 138 -5.04 14.88 -30.40
CA ARG A 138 -5.96 15.95 -29.93
C ARG A 138 -5.66 16.43 -28.50
N PHE A 139 -4.65 15.88 -27.82
CA PHE A 139 -4.40 16.19 -26.41
C PHE A 139 -3.85 17.61 -26.20
N ASP A 140 -3.04 18.11 -27.14
CA ASP A 140 -2.46 19.46 -27.05
C ASP A 140 -3.45 20.58 -27.42
N SER A 141 -4.48 20.29 -28.22
CA SER A 141 -5.53 21.25 -28.63
C SER A 141 -6.80 21.13 -27.79
N ASP A 142 -7.35 19.93 -27.67
CA ASP A 142 -8.70 19.66 -27.18
C ASP A 142 -8.69 19.07 -25.75
N ARG A 143 -7.51 18.68 -25.25
CA ARG A 143 -7.31 17.87 -24.02
C ARG A 143 -7.89 16.45 -24.07
N VAL A 144 -8.37 16.01 -25.23
CA VAL A 144 -8.87 14.66 -25.47
C VAL A 144 -7.73 13.69 -25.85
N VAL A 145 -7.76 12.47 -25.31
CA VAL A 145 -6.98 11.32 -25.78
C VAL A 145 -7.89 10.19 -26.25
N THR A 146 -7.38 9.35 -27.14
CA THR A 146 -7.98 8.04 -27.41
C THR A 146 -7.30 6.99 -26.54
N VAL A 147 -8.10 6.29 -25.75
CA VAL A 147 -7.65 5.20 -24.87
C VAL A 147 -8.25 3.88 -25.32
N GLU A 148 -7.54 2.79 -25.07
CA GLU A 148 -7.95 1.42 -25.35
C GLU A 148 -8.17 0.64 -24.05
N ILE A 149 -9.33 0.01 -23.91
CA ILE A 149 -9.73 -0.82 -22.78
C ILE A 149 -9.75 -2.27 -23.24
N ASP A 150 -8.91 -3.09 -22.61
CA ASP A 150 -8.87 -4.53 -22.84
C ASP A 150 -9.90 -5.24 -21.95
N ASN A 151 -11.02 -5.65 -22.55
CA ASN A 151 -12.08 -6.40 -21.88
C ASN A 151 -11.89 -7.93 -21.97
N GLY A 152 -10.74 -8.39 -22.47
CA GLY A 152 -10.32 -9.80 -22.52
C GLY A 152 -10.86 -10.63 -23.69
N GLU A 153 -11.71 -10.06 -24.55
CA GLU A 153 -12.19 -10.66 -25.80
C GLU A 153 -12.15 -9.67 -26.97
N GLU A 154 -12.48 -8.40 -26.70
CA GLU A 154 -12.41 -7.29 -27.65
C GLU A 154 -11.69 -6.10 -26.99
N LEU A 155 -11.08 -5.25 -27.83
CA LEU A 155 -10.39 -4.01 -27.44
C LEU A 155 -11.31 -2.83 -27.75
N ASP A 156 -11.88 -2.22 -26.71
CA ASP A 156 -12.77 -1.06 -26.85
C ASP A 156 -11.95 0.24 -26.87
N GLN A 157 -12.07 1.06 -27.91
CA GLN A 157 -11.44 2.38 -27.97
C GLN A 157 -12.44 3.51 -27.67
N LEU A 158 -12.04 4.47 -26.84
CA LEU A 158 -12.85 5.61 -26.41
C LEU A 158 -12.04 6.91 -26.48
N GLU A 159 -12.68 8.00 -26.91
CA GLU A 159 -12.19 9.36 -26.68
C GLU A 159 -12.57 9.81 -25.26
N ILE A 160 -11.61 10.27 -24.46
CA ILE A 160 -11.79 10.68 -23.06
C ILE A 160 -11.04 12.01 -22.82
N ASP A 161 -11.62 12.90 -22.01
CA ASP A 161 -11.00 14.17 -21.61
C ASP A 161 -9.90 13.97 -20.54
N ALA A 162 -8.90 14.85 -20.51
CA ALA A 162 -7.85 14.86 -19.49
C ALA A 162 -8.40 14.89 -18.05
N GLY A 163 -9.52 15.55 -17.78
CA GLY A 163 -10.18 15.62 -16.46
C GLY A 163 -10.82 14.31 -16.01
N ASP A 164 -11.29 13.49 -16.97
CA ASP A 164 -11.90 12.18 -16.73
C ASP A 164 -10.83 11.05 -16.60
N ILE A 165 -9.56 11.43 -16.43
CA ILE A 165 -8.41 10.52 -16.31
C ILE A 165 -7.63 10.79 -15.02
N LYS A 166 -7.26 9.72 -14.31
CA LYS A 166 -6.28 9.75 -13.22
C LYS A 166 -5.19 8.69 -13.37
N ILE A 167 -4.04 8.92 -12.74
CA ILE A 167 -2.87 8.06 -12.85
C ILE A 167 -2.43 7.59 -11.45
N ALA A 168 -2.17 6.30 -11.28
CA ALA A 168 -1.68 5.76 -10.01
C ALA A 168 -0.26 6.25 -9.69
N SER A 169 -0.02 6.67 -8.44
CA SER A 169 1.29 7.19 -7.98
C SER A 169 2.46 6.21 -8.21
N ARG A 170 2.19 4.90 -8.28
CA ARG A 170 3.19 3.86 -8.59
C ARG A 170 3.69 3.94 -10.04
N THR A 171 2.78 3.90 -11.02
CA THR A 171 3.08 4.04 -12.46
C THR A 171 3.87 5.32 -12.74
N LEU A 172 3.51 6.40 -12.05
CA LEU A 172 4.11 7.72 -12.22
C LEU A 172 5.52 7.87 -11.58
N ALA A 173 5.90 6.93 -10.70
CA ALA A 173 7.22 6.83 -10.10
C ALA A 173 8.18 5.91 -10.88
N SER A 174 7.68 4.85 -11.52
CA SER A 174 8.49 3.93 -12.35
C SER A 174 8.66 4.42 -13.79
N VAL A 175 7.57 4.76 -14.47
CA VAL A 175 7.58 5.02 -15.93
C VAL A 175 7.75 6.51 -16.26
N TRP A 176 7.15 7.41 -15.48
CA TRP A 176 7.05 8.85 -15.81
C TRP A 176 8.22 9.72 -15.33
N ASN A 177 9.44 9.19 -15.43
CA ASN A 177 10.67 9.91 -15.05
C ASN A 177 11.09 10.97 -16.09
N ASN A 178 10.54 10.92 -17.30
CA ASN A 178 10.77 11.88 -18.40
C ASN A 178 9.78 13.07 -18.45
N ARG A 179 8.93 13.23 -17.42
CA ARG A 179 7.91 14.30 -17.31
C ARG A 179 8.06 15.14 -16.04
N THR A 180 9.20 15.03 -15.35
CA THR A 180 9.53 15.85 -14.18
C THR A 180 9.62 17.34 -14.52
N LEU A 181 9.40 18.20 -13.54
CA LEU A 181 9.46 19.66 -13.66
C LEU A 181 10.55 20.20 -12.72
N VAL A 182 11.32 21.19 -13.15
CA VAL A 182 12.10 22.06 -12.25
C VAL A 182 11.35 23.37 -11.98
N ALA A 183 11.69 24.07 -10.90
CA ALA A 183 10.89 25.21 -10.41
C ALA A 183 10.86 26.39 -11.40
N GLU A 184 11.88 26.46 -12.26
CA GLU A 184 12.12 27.44 -13.31
C GLU A 184 11.23 27.20 -14.55
N GLU A 185 10.68 26.00 -14.73
CA GLU A 185 9.78 25.62 -15.83
C GLU A 185 8.29 25.82 -15.49
N VAL A 186 8.00 26.21 -14.25
CA VAL A 186 6.62 26.30 -13.74
C VAL A 186 6.11 27.74 -13.77
N CYS A 187 5.21 28.02 -14.72
CA CYS A 187 4.48 29.27 -14.87
C CYS A 187 3.13 29.21 -14.14
N PRO A 188 2.99 29.82 -12.95
CA PRO A 188 1.69 29.97 -12.30
C PRO A 188 0.81 31.03 -12.99
N ILE A 189 -0.52 30.82 -12.96
CA ILE A 189 -1.52 31.83 -13.36
C ILE A 189 -1.30 33.15 -12.60
N VAL A 190 -1.20 33.08 -11.26
CA VAL A 190 -1.10 34.25 -10.39
C VAL A 190 0.34 34.58 -10.05
N ARG A 191 0.74 35.77 -10.50
CA ARG A 191 1.96 36.48 -10.07
C ARG A 191 1.53 37.66 -9.18
N PRO A 192 2.25 38.00 -8.10
CA PRO A 192 1.87 39.12 -7.21
C PRO A 192 2.00 40.49 -7.93
N ASN A 193 1.20 41.53 -7.66
CA ASN A 193 0.05 41.73 -6.78
C ASN A 193 -0.70 43.03 -7.21
N ALA A 194 -1.97 43.33 -6.90
CA ALA A 194 -3.16 42.57 -6.49
C ALA A 194 -4.35 43.56 -6.29
N LEU A 195 -5.59 43.06 -6.09
CA LEU A 195 -6.80 43.78 -5.60
C LEU A 195 -7.48 44.76 -6.62
N LYS A 196 -8.82 44.83 -6.81
CA LYS A 196 -9.98 44.38 -6.00
C LYS A 196 -11.34 44.32 -6.78
N ASN A 197 -12.18 43.30 -6.48
CA ASN A 197 -13.67 43.26 -6.35
C ASN A 197 -14.70 43.39 -7.54
N SER A 198 -15.31 42.23 -7.92
CA SER A 198 -16.77 41.90 -8.03
C SER A 198 -17.75 42.66 -8.99
N PRO A 199 -18.95 42.11 -9.39
CA PRO A 199 -19.65 40.85 -9.00
C PRO A 199 -20.20 39.96 -10.17
N SER A 200 -20.93 38.88 -9.82
CA SER A 200 -21.56 37.79 -10.63
C SER A 200 -22.92 38.16 -11.32
N PRO A 201 -23.79 37.25 -11.85
CA PRO A 201 -23.71 35.79 -12.17
C PRO A 201 -24.39 35.32 -13.51
N SER A 202 -24.23 34.02 -13.91
CA SER A 202 -25.17 33.15 -14.72
C SER A 202 -24.40 31.96 -15.38
N LYS A 203 -24.96 30.83 -15.87
CA LYS A 203 -26.14 29.96 -15.58
C LYS A 203 -26.00 28.66 -16.44
N LEU A 204 -26.54 27.53 -15.95
CA LEU A 204 -27.02 26.27 -16.61
C LEU A 204 -26.99 26.18 -18.17
N THR A 205 -26.73 25.02 -18.81
CA THR A 205 -27.59 23.79 -18.88
C THR A 205 -26.86 22.57 -19.48
N LEU A 206 -26.96 21.35 -18.93
CA LEU A 206 -27.88 20.22 -19.27
C LEU A 206 -27.55 19.41 -20.56
N GLY A 207 -27.38 18.08 -20.44
CA GLY A 207 -27.39 17.13 -21.55
C GLY A 207 -27.06 15.69 -21.12
N SER A 208 -27.89 14.69 -21.46
CA SER A 208 -27.74 13.30 -21.00
C SER A 208 -27.30 12.35 -22.12
N ALA A 209 -26.55 11.30 -21.76
CA ALA A 209 -26.36 10.11 -22.60
C ALA A 209 -26.70 8.84 -21.80
N GLY A 210 -27.52 7.96 -22.39
CA GLY A 210 -27.79 6.63 -21.83
C GLY A 210 -26.86 5.58 -22.42
N SER A 211 -26.31 4.68 -21.60
CA SER A 211 -25.39 3.63 -22.04
C SER A 211 -26.07 2.26 -22.10
N LEU A 212 -25.75 1.49 -23.15
CA LEU A 212 -26.26 0.13 -23.37
C LEU A 212 -25.55 -0.87 -22.47
N LYS A 213 -26.29 -1.85 -21.93
CA LYS A 213 -25.74 -2.86 -21.00
C LYS A 213 -24.96 -3.96 -21.74
N SER A 214 -23.69 -3.68 -22.04
CA SER A 214 -22.70 -4.74 -22.28
C SER A 214 -22.50 -5.59 -21.02
N VAL A 215 -22.22 -6.88 -21.18
CA VAL A 215 -22.02 -7.84 -20.07
C VAL A 215 -20.58 -7.77 -19.58
N ARG A 216 -20.26 -6.70 -18.86
CA ARG A 216 -18.92 -6.43 -18.30
C ARG A 216 -18.42 -7.62 -17.46
N ARG A 217 -17.20 -8.09 -17.75
CA ARG A 217 -16.48 -9.10 -16.97
C ARG A 217 -15.67 -8.40 -15.89
N VAL A 218 -16.06 -8.55 -14.64
CA VAL A 218 -15.54 -7.73 -13.53
C VAL A 218 -14.12 -8.13 -13.10
N LEU A 219 -13.68 -9.35 -13.39
CA LEU A 219 -12.40 -9.90 -12.90
C LEU A 219 -11.34 -10.07 -14.00
N VAL A 220 -11.48 -9.34 -15.11
CA VAL A 220 -10.51 -9.35 -16.23
C VAL A 220 -9.11 -9.03 -15.70
N LYS A 221 -8.10 -9.73 -16.25
CA LYS A 221 -6.68 -9.67 -15.86
C LYS A 221 -6.38 -9.77 -14.36
N THR A 222 -7.28 -10.40 -13.59
CA THR A 222 -7.13 -10.56 -12.15
C THR A 222 -6.81 -12.03 -11.83
N GLY A 223 -5.66 -12.25 -11.20
CA GLY A 223 -5.15 -13.57 -10.82
C GLY A 223 -5.50 -13.94 -9.37
N PHE A 224 -5.80 -15.22 -9.13
CA PHE A 224 -6.32 -15.69 -7.84
C PHE A 224 -5.63 -16.95 -7.35
N VAL A 225 -4.91 -16.86 -6.22
CA VAL A 225 -4.41 -18.03 -5.49
C VAL A 225 -5.42 -18.40 -4.40
N VAL A 226 -6.02 -19.59 -4.50
CA VAL A 226 -7.04 -20.04 -3.54
C VAL A 226 -6.47 -21.07 -2.56
N THR A 227 -6.55 -20.77 -1.26
CA THR A 227 -6.22 -21.68 -0.15
C THR A 227 -7.36 -21.71 0.86
N MET A 228 -7.62 -22.85 1.49
CA MET A 228 -8.66 -22.99 2.51
C MET A 228 -8.05 -23.39 3.86
N SER A 229 -8.64 -22.91 4.94
CA SER A 229 -8.30 -23.23 6.33
C SER A 229 -8.47 -24.72 6.62
N PRO A 230 -7.76 -25.28 7.62
CA PRO A 230 -7.97 -26.67 8.07
C PRO A 230 -9.26 -26.83 8.89
N LYS A 231 -9.93 -25.74 9.28
CA LYS A 231 -11.15 -25.76 10.12
C LYS A 231 -12.40 -26.15 9.34
N ASN A 232 -12.36 -26.05 8.02
CA ASN A 232 -13.52 -26.13 7.14
C ASN A 232 -13.74 -27.55 6.62
N ALA A 233 -14.67 -28.28 7.24
CA ALA A 233 -15.00 -29.67 6.89
C ALA A 233 -15.53 -29.87 5.46
N HIS A 234 -15.84 -28.78 4.73
CA HIS A 234 -16.33 -28.82 3.35
C HIS A 234 -15.41 -28.02 2.39
N TRP A 235 -14.14 -27.82 2.75
CA TRP A 235 -13.20 -26.97 2.04
C TRP A 235 -13.06 -27.28 0.54
N GLU A 236 -13.14 -28.55 0.12
CA GLU A 236 -13.06 -28.92 -1.32
C GLU A 236 -14.27 -28.38 -2.11
N LYS A 237 -15.48 -28.51 -1.55
CA LYS A 237 -16.72 -28.00 -2.16
C LYS A 237 -16.72 -26.48 -2.22
N THR A 238 -16.28 -25.82 -1.15
CA THR A 238 -16.15 -24.36 -1.09
C THR A 238 -15.10 -23.85 -2.08
N LYS A 239 -13.91 -24.46 -2.10
CA LYS A 239 -12.85 -24.14 -3.07
C LYS A 239 -13.32 -24.33 -4.51
N GLY A 240 -14.02 -25.43 -4.81
CA GLY A 240 -14.61 -25.69 -6.12
C GLY A 240 -15.58 -24.59 -6.57
N LYS A 241 -16.52 -24.19 -5.69
CA LYS A 241 -17.45 -23.07 -5.94
C LYS A 241 -16.71 -21.77 -6.23
N VAL A 242 -15.69 -21.43 -5.44
CA VAL A 242 -14.90 -20.20 -5.59
C VAL A 242 -14.10 -20.21 -6.90
N MET A 243 -13.41 -21.33 -7.22
CA MET A 243 -12.69 -21.49 -8.50
C MET A 243 -13.62 -21.42 -9.72
N GLN A 244 -14.87 -21.87 -9.60
CA GLN A 244 -15.88 -21.74 -10.65
C GLN A 244 -16.36 -20.29 -10.80
N ALA A 245 -16.59 -19.57 -9.69
CA ALA A 245 -17.00 -18.16 -9.71
C ALA A 245 -15.94 -17.25 -10.35
N ILE A 246 -14.66 -17.43 -9.99
CA ILE A 246 -13.52 -16.72 -10.59
C ILE A 246 -13.52 -16.87 -12.12
N LYS A 247 -13.49 -18.13 -12.60
CA LYS A 247 -13.42 -18.43 -14.04
C LYS A 247 -14.68 -17.96 -14.80
N GLY A 248 -15.85 -18.07 -14.17
CA GLY A 248 -17.12 -17.61 -14.75
C GLY A 248 -17.25 -16.09 -14.88
N SER A 249 -16.28 -15.30 -14.42
CA SER A 249 -16.29 -13.83 -14.50
C SER A 249 -14.99 -13.22 -15.05
N GLY A 250 -14.19 -14.03 -15.76
CA GLY A 250 -12.98 -13.59 -16.46
C GLY A 250 -11.69 -13.65 -15.64
N GLY A 251 -11.75 -14.08 -14.38
CA GLY A 251 -10.58 -14.19 -13.51
C GLY A 251 -9.76 -15.45 -13.75
N ILE A 252 -8.44 -15.35 -13.51
CA ILE A 252 -7.47 -16.42 -13.74
C ILE A 252 -7.15 -17.11 -12.41
N VAL A 253 -7.31 -18.43 -12.34
CA VAL A 253 -6.95 -19.21 -11.14
C VAL A 253 -5.50 -19.68 -11.24
N ILE A 254 -4.69 -19.28 -10.26
CA ILE A 254 -3.27 -19.60 -10.16
C ILE A 254 -3.10 -20.78 -9.20
N ASP A 255 -2.37 -21.82 -9.60
CA ASP A 255 -2.20 -23.02 -8.78
C ASP A 255 -1.18 -22.79 -7.65
N ASN A 256 -0.05 -22.10 -7.89
CA ASN A 256 0.93 -21.71 -6.87
C ASN A 256 1.63 -20.38 -7.21
N TRP A 257 2.22 -19.70 -6.21
CA TRP A 257 3.00 -18.47 -6.41
C TRP A 257 4.21 -18.65 -7.33
N THR A 258 4.80 -19.85 -7.37
CA THR A 258 5.86 -20.25 -8.30
C THR A 258 5.44 -20.24 -9.77
N ASP A 259 4.13 -20.19 -10.06
CA ASP A 259 3.61 -20.15 -11.43
C ASP A 259 3.66 -18.72 -12.00
N ILE A 260 3.89 -17.70 -11.16
CA ILE A 260 3.95 -16.27 -11.52
C ILE A 260 5.18 -15.52 -10.98
N PHE A 261 5.94 -16.12 -10.06
CA PHE A 261 7.21 -15.61 -9.56
C PHE A 261 8.26 -16.72 -9.63
N ALA A 262 9.30 -16.56 -10.45
CA ALA A 262 10.43 -17.47 -10.52
C ALA A 262 11.17 -17.47 -9.18
N MET A 263 11.37 -18.65 -8.60
CA MET A 263 12.09 -18.84 -7.33
C MET A 263 12.79 -20.21 -7.27
N ASP A 264 13.17 -20.77 -8.42
CA ASP A 264 13.60 -22.17 -8.57
C ASP A 264 14.92 -22.50 -7.86
N GLY A 265 15.76 -21.49 -7.63
CA GLY A 265 17.07 -21.60 -6.98
C GLY A 265 18.05 -22.54 -7.72
N THR A 266 19.10 -22.94 -7.02
CA THR A 266 20.21 -23.74 -7.56
C THR A 266 20.50 -24.95 -6.68
N TYR A 267 20.69 -26.12 -7.29
CA TYR A 267 20.99 -27.37 -6.58
C TYR A 267 22.48 -27.72 -6.65
N SER A 268 23.03 -28.21 -5.55
CA SER A 268 24.40 -28.73 -5.48
C SER A 268 24.50 -29.92 -4.50
N GLN A 269 25.70 -30.45 -4.26
CA GLN A 269 25.95 -31.59 -3.36
C GLN A 269 25.07 -32.83 -3.66
N GLY A 270 24.84 -33.12 -4.95
CA GLY A 270 23.97 -34.21 -5.39
C GLY A 270 22.49 -34.01 -5.04
N GLY A 271 22.01 -32.75 -5.03
CA GLY A 271 20.65 -32.39 -4.63
C GLY A 271 20.45 -32.25 -3.12
N LYS A 272 21.51 -32.34 -2.31
CA LYS A 272 21.46 -32.21 -0.84
C LYS A 272 21.68 -30.79 -0.33
N ARG A 273 21.92 -29.83 -1.24
CA ARG A 273 21.93 -28.40 -0.95
C ARG A 273 21.15 -27.69 -2.04
N TRP A 274 20.26 -26.81 -1.64
CA TRP A 274 19.56 -25.88 -2.51
C TRP A 274 19.82 -24.45 -2.03
N VAL A 275 20.07 -23.50 -2.94
CA VAL A 275 20.36 -22.10 -2.62
C VAL A 275 19.63 -21.18 -3.58
N VAL A 276 18.99 -20.14 -3.04
CA VAL A 276 18.28 -19.08 -3.78
C VAL A 276 18.63 -17.71 -3.20
N ARG A 277 18.51 -16.64 -3.99
CA ARG A 277 18.75 -15.25 -3.60
C ARG A 277 17.52 -14.37 -3.84
N TYR A 278 17.43 -13.25 -3.12
CA TYR A 278 16.32 -12.30 -3.32
C TYR A 278 16.30 -11.67 -4.72
N GLU A 279 17.49 -11.52 -5.33
CA GLU A 279 17.67 -11.05 -6.71
C GLU A 279 17.21 -12.06 -7.77
N ASP A 280 17.00 -13.34 -7.41
CA ASP A 280 16.49 -14.37 -8.33
C ASP A 280 14.96 -14.29 -8.52
N ILE A 281 14.24 -13.48 -7.71
CA ILE A 281 12.77 -13.38 -7.73
C ILE A 281 12.30 -12.56 -8.94
N GLY A 282 12.21 -13.23 -10.09
CA GLY A 282 11.68 -12.65 -11.33
C GLY A 282 10.16 -12.78 -11.44
N CYS A 283 9.48 -11.74 -11.91
CA CYS A 283 8.06 -11.80 -12.25
C CYS A 283 7.87 -12.57 -13.58
N THR A 284 7.30 -13.77 -13.51
CA THR A 284 6.99 -14.65 -14.68
C THR A 284 5.51 -14.57 -15.08
N VAL A 285 4.81 -13.56 -14.58
CA VAL A 285 3.43 -13.22 -14.95
C VAL A 285 3.29 -13.15 -16.47
N ARG A 286 2.32 -13.88 -16.99
CA ARG A 286 1.86 -13.78 -18.37
C ARG A 286 1.19 -12.43 -18.60
N HIS A 287 1.22 -11.93 -19.84
CA HIS A 287 0.68 -10.61 -20.21
C HIS A 287 -0.84 -10.42 -19.98
N ASP A 288 -1.55 -11.46 -19.54
CA ASP A 288 -2.98 -11.47 -19.21
C ASP A 288 -3.27 -11.30 -17.71
N ILE A 289 -2.31 -10.96 -16.84
CA ILE A 289 -2.55 -10.66 -15.42
C ILE A 289 -1.87 -9.33 -15.02
N GLU A 290 -2.66 -8.40 -14.47
CA GLU A 290 -2.17 -7.09 -13.99
C GLU A 290 -2.29 -6.90 -12.47
N GLN A 291 -3.09 -7.74 -11.81
CA GLN A 291 -3.25 -7.73 -10.34
C GLN A 291 -3.52 -9.15 -9.83
N VAL A 292 -3.10 -9.44 -8.59
CA VAL A 292 -3.38 -10.73 -7.95
C VAL A 292 -3.87 -10.58 -6.52
N PHE A 293 -4.70 -11.53 -6.08
CA PHE A 293 -5.21 -11.65 -4.72
C PHE A 293 -5.09 -13.10 -4.23
N LEU A 294 -4.98 -13.26 -2.91
CA LEU A 294 -5.20 -14.56 -2.28
C LEU A 294 -6.62 -14.63 -1.73
N LEU A 295 -7.34 -15.73 -1.96
CA LEU A 295 -8.65 -15.97 -1.35
C LEU A 295 -8.58 -17.09 -0.32
N SER A 296 -9.23 -16.88 0.83
CA SER A 296 -9.40 -17.87 1.89
C SER A 296 -10.72 -17.71 2.66
N ASP A 297 -10.98 -18.62 3.59
CA ASP A 297 -12.14 -18.66 4.49
C ASP A 297 -11.79 -18.27 5.95
N ASP A 298 -10.50 -18.26 6.30
CA ASP A 298 -9.95 -17.68 7.52
C ASP A 298 -8.44 -17.47 7.34
N CYS A 299 -7.83 -16.59 8.14
CA CYS A 299 -6.38 -16.45 8.21
C CYS A 299 -5.72 -17.78 8.62
N ASN A 300 -4.69 -18.20 7.90
CA ASN A 300 -4.07 -19.51 8.10
C ASN A 300 -2.57 -19.53 7.76
N THR A 301 -1.83 -20.51 8.30
CA THR A 301 -0.37 -20.63 8.18
C THR A 301 0.07 -21.54 7.03
N LYS A 302 -0.77 -21.77 6.01
CA LYS A 302 -0.38 -22.54 4.82
C LYS A 302 0.55 -21.70 3.94
N PRO A 303 1.53 -22.29 3.21
CA PRO A 303 2.56 -21.51 2.50
C PRO A 303 2.04 -20.48 1.51
N LYS A 304 0.91 -20.76 0.85
CA LYS A 304 0.24 -19.79 -0.02
C LYS A 304 -0.14 -18.51 0.70
N TYR A 305 -0.67 -18.62 1.92
CA TYR A 305 -1.04 -17.48 2.76
C TYR A 305 0.22 -16.74 3.23
N LEU A 306 1.21 -17.47 3.73
CA LEU A 306 2.45 -16.88 4.26
C LEU A 306 3.28 -16.16 3.18
N ILE A 307 3.40 -16.72 1.97
CA ILE A 307 4.07 -16.05 0.84
C ILE A 307 3.31 -14.78 0.41
N ALA A 308 1.97 -14.80 0.41
CA ALA A 308 1.18 -13.62 0.08
C ALA A 308 1.43 -12.48 1.08
N LEU A 309 1.39 -12.78 2.40
CA LEU A 309 1.74 -11.81 3.45
C LEU A 309 3.16 -11.27 3.29
N ALA A 310 4.14 -12.14 3.00
CA ALA A 310 5.54 -11.76 2.90
C ALA A 310 5.82 -10.83 1.69
N LEU A 311 5.09 -11.02 0.59
CA LEU A 311 5.10 -10.16 -0.60
C LEU A 311 4.17 -8.92 -0.48
N GLY A 312 3.38 -8.82 0.60
CA GLY A 312 2.39 -7.75 0.81
C GLY A 312 1.17 -7.82 -0.13
N ILE A 313 0.86 -9.01 -0.65
CA ILE A 313 -0.31 -9.29 -1.49
C ILE A 313 -1.55 -9.47 -0.58
N PRO A 314 -2.68 -8.77 -0.82
CA PRO A 314 -3.86 -8.88 0.03
C PRO A 314 -4.46 -10.30 0.07
N CYS A 315 -4.60 -10.83 1.28
CA CYS A 315 -5.37 -12.04 1.57
C CYS A 315 -6.81 -11.67 1.93
N LEU A 316 -7.77 -12.13 1.13
CA LEU A 316 -9.17 -11.73 1.22
C LEU A 316 -10.07 -12.92 1.57
N ASP A 317 -11.20 -12.61 2.20
CA ASP A 317 -12.29 -13.55 2.37
C ASP A 317 -12.91 -13.89 1.00
N TYR A 318 -13.14 -15.18 0.72
CA TYR A 318 -13.65 -15.63 -0.58
C TYR A 318 -15.04 -15.07 -0.93
N ASN A 319 -15.81 -14.59 0.05
CA ASN A 319 -17.11 -13.97 -0.18
C ASN A 319 -16.99 -12.70 -1.05
N TRP A 320 -15.85 -12.00 -1.04
CA TRP A 320 -15.60 -10.86 -1.95
C TRP A 320 -15.91 -11.18 -3.42
N ILE A 321 -15.51 -12.38 -3.88
CA ILE A 321 -15.79 -12.83 -5.24
C ILE A 321 -17.21 -13.34 -5.39
N LEU A 322 -17.82 -13.95 -4.37
CA LEU A 322 -19.22 -14.35 -4.46
C LEU A 322 -20.15 -13.13 -4.57
N ASP A 323 -19.86 -12.06 -3.83
CA ASP A 323 -20.63 -10.82 -3.81
C ASP A 323 -20.35 -9.96 -5.04
N THR A 324 -19.10 -9.86 -5.50
CA THR A 324 -18.74 -9.20 -6.77
C THR A 324 -19.43 -9.86 -7.97
N VAL A 325 -19.43 -11.20 -8.04
CA VAL A 325 -20.10 -11.94 -9.12
C VAL A 325 -21.63 -11.87 -8.99
N GLY A 326 -22.16 -11.90 -7.76
CA GLY A 326 -23.60 -11.78 -7.50
C GLY A 326 -24.16 -10.39 -7.83
N GLY A 327 -23.45 -9.33 -7.43
CA GLY A 327 -23.83 -7.93 -7.64
C GLY A 327 -23.56 -7.40 -9.06
N ARG A 328 -22.73 -8.10 -9.86
CA ARG A 328 -22.25 -7.66 -11.19
C ARG A 328 -21.51 -6.31 -11.17
N GLN A 329 -20.91 -5.97 -10.04
CA GLN A 329 -20.12 -4.76 -9.81
C GLN A 329 -18.97 -5.10 -8.88
N GLU A 330 -17.79 -4.57 -9.14
CA GLU A 330 -16.61 -4.75 -8.29
C GLU A 330 -16.92 -4.23 -6.88
N GLN A 331 -16.81 -5.12 -5.88
CA GLN A 331 -16.89 -4.72 -4.48
C GLN A 331 -15.53 -4.22 -4.00
N ASP A 332 -15.54 -3.25 -3.10
CA ASP A 332 -14.32 -2.79 -2.43
C ASP A 332 -13.66 -3.94 -1.63
N TRP A 333 -12.52 -4.40 -2.12
CA TRP A 333 -11.80 -5.54 -1.55
C TRP A 333 -11.28 -5.28 -0.13
N GLN A 334 -11.09 -4.01 0.26
CA GLN A 334 -10.53 -3.65 1.56
C GLN A 334 -11.43 -4.11 2.72
N GLN A 335 -12.75 -4.16 2.49
CA GLN A 335 -13.75 -4.61 3.46
C GLN A 335 -13.71 -6.13 3.71
N TYR A 336 -13.05 -6.88 2.82
CA TYR A 336 -12.91 -8.33 2.89
C TYR A 336 -11.50 -8.77 3.30
N LEU A 337 -10.64 -7.84 3.75
CA LEU A 337 -9.30 -8.14 4.27
C LEU A 337 -9.37 -9.09 5.47
N LEU A 338 -8.76 -10.27 5.34
CA LEU A 338 -8.52 -11.17 6.46
C LEU A 338 -7.39 -10.61 7.36
N PRO A 339 -7.26 -11.05 8.62
CA PRO A 339 -6.05 -10.76 9.41
C PRO A 339 -4.81 -11.49 8.87
N ALA A 340 -3.61 -11.03 9.22
CA ALA A 340 -2.37 -11.74 8.90
C ALA A 340 -2.32 -13.12 9.59
N GLY A 341 -2.82 -13.19 10.83
CA GLY A 341 -2.93 -14.44 11.58
C GLY A 341 -3.13 -14.18 13.07
N SER A 342 -3.01 -15.24 13.86
CA SER A 342 -2.72 -15.13 15.29
C SER A 342 -1.22 -15.26 15.50
N CYS A 343 -0.61 -14.33 16.22
CA CYS A 343 0.77 -14.41 16.68
C CYS A 343 0.76 -14.92 18.12
N GLU A 344 1.48 -16.02 18.37
CA GLU A 344 1.54 -16.70 19.66
C GLU A 344 2.29 -15.85 20.69
N TYR A 345 3.45 -15.30 20.31
CA TYR A 345 4.29 -14.42 21.12
C TYR A 345 3.57 -13.13 21.58
N LEU A 346 2.71 -12.56 20.72
CA LEU A 346 1.91 -11.37 21.06
C LEU A 346 0.56 -11.69 21.70
N ASN A 347 0.18 -12.98 21.77
CA ASN A 347 -1.15 -13.46 22.18
C ASN A 347 -2.31 -12.67 21.52
N ALA A 348 -2.19 -12.40 20.21
CA ALA A 348 -3.06 -11.46 19.50
C ALA A 348 -3.30 -11.87 18.04
N ARG A 349 -4.50 -11.55 17.52
CA ARG A 349 -4.80 -11.61 16.08
C ARG A 349 -4.34 -10.30 15.43
N VAL A 350 -3.42 -10.37 14.48
CA VAL A 350 -2.75 -9.20 13.88
C VAL A 350 -3.32 -8.93 12.49
N SER A 351 -3.57 -7.66 12.16
CA SER A 351 -4.02 -7.22 10.83
C SER A 351 -2.94 -7.44 9.75
N GLN A 352 -3.35 -7.54 8.49
CA GLN A 352 -2.42 -7.45 7.36
C GLN A 352 -1.81 -6.05 7.23
N PHE A 353 -0.65 -5.97 6.59
CA PHE A 353 0.01 -4.73 6.22
C PHE A 353 0.21 -4.73 4.70
N VAL A 354 -0.66 -4.00 4.00
CA VAL A 354 -0.87 -4.07 2.54
C VAL A 354 -0.96 -2.67 1.94
N ASP A 355 -0.60 -2.56 0.67
CA ASP A 355 -0.83 -1.34 -0.12
C ASP A 355 -2.34 -1.18 -0.35
N LEU A 356 -2.94 -0.05 0.05
CA LEU A 356 -4.39 0.18 -0.14
C LEU A 356 -4.73 0.57 -1.59
N ASP A 357 -3.72 0.98 -2.37
CA ASP A 357 -3.82 1.18 -3.82
C ASP A 357 -3.52 -0.09 -4.62
N TRP A 358 -3.45 -1.25 -3.96
CA TRP A 358 -3.15 -2.52 -4.61
C TRP A 358 -4.10 -2.79 -5.78
N GLY A 359 -3.49 -3.15 -6.92
CA GLY A 359 -4.21 -3.43 -8.16
C GLY A 359 -4.30 -2.24 -9.14
N ASN A 360 -4.16 -1.00 -8.67
CA ASN A 360 -4.25 0.22 -9.49
C ASN A 360 -3.09 0.40 -10.51
N SER A 361 -2.13 -0.54 -10.58
CA SER A 361 -0.94 -0.47 -11.45
C SER A 361 -0.34 -1.88 -11.62
N SER A 362 0.07 -2.25 -12.84
CA SER A 362 0.76 -3.54 -13.12
C SER A 362 2.08 -3.70 -12.35
N GLU A 363 2.67 -2.58 -11.96
CA GLU A 363 3.93 -2.50 -11.21
C GLU A 363 3.83 -3.10 -9.81
N HIS A 364 2.62 -3.32 -9.28
CA HIS A 364 2.43 -4.14 -8.09
C HIS A 364 2.87 -5.60 -8.29
N LEU A 365 2.84 -6.11 -9.52
CA LEU A 365 3.30 -7.47 -9.87
C LEU A 365 4.72 -7.46 -10.45
N HIS A 366 5.01 -6.60 -11.43
CA HIS A 366 6.32 -6.59 -12.09
C HIS A 366 7.45 -6.24 -11.13
N ALA A 367 7.23 -5.26 -10.24
CA ALA A 367 8.16 -4.84 -9.20
C ALA A 367 7.72 -5.33 -7.81
N ILE A 368 7.24 -6.58 -7.68
CA ILE A 368 6.77 -7.15 -6.41
C ILE A 368 7.84 -7.10 -5.31
N THR A 369 9.10 -7.33 -5.66
CA THR A 369 10.28 -7.22 -4.78
C THR A 369 10.57 -5.79 -4.34
N GLU A 370 10.03 -4.78 -5.01
CA GLU A 370 10.09 -3.37 -4.63
C GLU A 370 8.88 -2.92 -3.80
N ASN A 371 7.91 -3.79 -3.49
CA ASN A 371 6.78 -3.42 -2.62
C ASN A 371 7.29 -2.90 -1.27
N LYS A 372 7.12 -1.59 -1.00
CA LYS A 372 7.64 -0.91 0.20
C LYS A 372 6.71 -1.04 1.42
N VAL A 373 5.51 -1.57 1.24
CA VAL A 373 4.58 -1.87 2.35
C VAL A 373 4.84 -3.27 2.91
N ALA A 374 5.23 -4.23 2.08
CA ALA A 374 5.66 -5.55 2.54
C ALA A 374 6.82 -5.43 3.56
N SER A 375 6.63 -6.00 4.76
CA SER A 375 7.47 -5.75 5.95
C SER A 375 8.91 -6.26 5.84
N LYS A 376 9.15 -7.28 5.00
CA LYS A 376 10.47 -7.86 4.66
C LYS A 376 11.40 -7.99 5.88
N VAL A 377 10.91 -8.66 6.93
CA VAL A 377 11.57 -8.74 8.26
C VAL A 377 12.97 -9.38 8.23
N PHE A 378 13.33 -10.10 7.16
CA PHE A 378 14.66 -10.67 6.94
C PHE A 378 15.50 -9.90 5.91
N THR A 379 15.16 -8.64 5.59
CA THR A 379 15.95 -7.74 4.72
C THR A 379 17.45 -7.85 5.00
N VAL A 380 18.23 -8.04 3.93
CA VAL A 380 19.68 -8.33 3.86
C VAL A 380 20.19 -9.63 4.50
N LYS A 381 19.38 -10.42 5.22
CA LYS A 381 19.85 -11.56 6.01
C LYS A 381 20.12 -12.85 5.22
N ARG A 382 21.20 -13.56 5.58
CA ARG A 382 21.52 -14.93 5.11
C ARG A 382 20.87 -15.96 6.03
N ILE A 383 20.02 -16.84 5.51
CA ILE A 383 19.27 -17.81 6.32
C ILE A 383 19.60 -19.25 5.90
N LEU A 384 19.86 -20.13 6.87
CA LEU A 384 20.05 -21.57 6.64
C LEU A 384 18.84 -22.37 7.16
N CYS A 385 18.16 -23.11 6.29
CA CYS A 385 17.06 -24.00 6.64
C CYS A 385 17.57 -25.46 6.77
N ILE A 386 17.50 -26.03 7.97
CA ILE A 386 17.96 -27.41 8.23
C ILE A 386 16.76 -28.33 8.45
N SER A 387 16.36 -29.07 7.42
CA SER A 387 15.46 -30.22 7.51
C SER A 387 15.43 -31.00 6.18
N PRO A 388 15.36 -32.35 6.20
CA PRO A 388 15.10 -33.13 4.99
C PRO A 388 13.76 -32.80 4.30
N GLU A 389 12.82 -32.20 5.03
CA GLU A 389 11.56 -31.70 4.47
C GLU A 389 11.66 -30.28 3.91
N TYR A 390 12.72 -29.53 4.20
CA TYR A 390 12.90 -28.14 3.73
C TYR A 390 13.65 -28.05 2.40
N VAL A 391 14.41 -29.08 2.00
CA VAL A 391 15.02 -29.12 0.67
C VAL A 391 13.92 -29.22 -0.40
N PRO A 392 13.79 -28.25 -1.33
CA PRO A 392 12.79 -28.33 -2.39
C PRO A 392 13.04 -29.51 -3.33
N VAL A 393 12.01 -29.91 -4.09
CA VAL A 393 12.11 -31.02 -5.05
C VAL A 393 11.63 -30.56 -6.42
N ALA A 394 12.45 -30.79 -7.45
CA ALA A 394 12.26 -30.18 -8.77
C ALA A 394 10.95 -30.55 -9.50
N LYS A 395 10.23 -31.60 -9.08
CA LYS A 395 8.89 -31.98 -9.61
C LYS A 395 8.03 -32.63 -8.53
N ALA A 396 6.91 -32.00 -8.18
CA ALA A 396 5.86 -32.60 -7.36
C ALA A 396 5.02 -33.61 -8.18
N ARG A 397 4.51 -34.67 -7.54
CA ARG A 397 3.53 -35.58 -8.14
C ARG A 397 2.12 -35.03 -7.89
N LYS A 398 1.34 -34.78 -8.94
CA LYS A 398 -0.01 -34.15 -8.88
C LYS A 398 -1.12 -34.96 -8.17
N ASN A 399 -0.79 -36.00 -7.40
CA ASN A 399 -1.78 -36.74 -6.61
C ASN A 399 -1.11 -37.36 -5.37
N THR A 400 -1.48 -36.89 -4.18
CA THR A 400 -0.70 -37.06 -2.94
C THR A 400 -1.58 -37.13 -1.71
N SER A 401 -1.20 -38.00 -0.75
CA SER A 401 -1.85 -38.14 0.55
C SER A 401 -1.61 -36.92 1.44
N GLU A 402 -2.35 -36.78 2.54
CA GLU A 402 -2.16 -35.65 3.48
C GLU A 402 -0.73 -35.56 4.03
N VAL A 403 -0.07 -36.70 4.24
CA VAL A 403 1.34 -36.77 4.65
C VAL A 403 2.27 -36.16 3.59
N GLU A 404 2.02 -36.40 2.30
CA GLU A 404 2.81 -35.76 1.24
C GLU A 404 2.43 -34.30 1.01
N LYS A 405 1.15 -33.91 1.20
CA LYS A 405 0.72 -32.50 1.20
C LYS A 405 1.39 -31.71 2.34
N ALA A 406 1.59 -32.34 3.51
CA ALA A 406 2.31 -31.74 4.63
C ALA A 406 3.80 -31.55 4.30
N LYS A 407 4.46 -32.56 3.70
CA LYS A 407 5.86 -32.42 3.23
C LYS A 407 5.99 -31.38 2.11
N GLU A 408 5.04 -31.33 1.18
CA GLU A 408 4.97 -30.30 0.14
C GLU A 408 4.85 -28.90 0.75
N ALA A 409 4.07 -28.74 1.83
CA ALA A 409 4.03 -27.49 2.57
C ALA A 409 5.36 -27.16 3.29
N SER A 410 6.02 -28.15 3.92
CA SER A 410 7.36 -27.98 4.50
C SER A 410 8.40 -27.53 3.47
N ARG A 411 8.38 -28.07 2.24
CA ARG A 411 9.32 -27.73 1.16
C ARG A 411 9.20 -26.27 0.69
N MET A 412 8.11 -25.58 1.03
CA MET A 412 7.93 -24.15 0.73
C MET A 412 8.50 -23.23 1.82
N VAL A 413 8.97 -23.74 2.97
CA VAL A 413 9.51 -22.92 4.06
C VAL A 413 10.68 -22.01 3.62
N PRO A 414 11.67 -22.48 2.83
CA PRO A 414 12.72 -21.59 2.32
C PRO A 414 12.17 -20.45 1.44
N LEU A 415 11.08 -20.68 0.71
CA LEU A 415 10.44 -19.68 -0.16
C LEU A 415 9.62 -18.65 0.62
N ILE A 416 9.00 -19.06 1.73
CA ILE A 416 8.41 -18.13 2.71
C ILE A 416 9.50 -17.21 3.27
N ILE A 417 10.63 -17.78 3.70
CA ILE A 417 11.77 -17.04 4.27
C ILE A 417 12.42 -16.12 3.23
N LEU A 418 12.54 -16.56 1.98
CA LEU A 418 13.03 -15.74 0.87
C LEU A 418 12.12 -14.53 0.63
N THR A 419 10.82 -14.76 0.50
CA THR A 419 9.84 -13.69 0.27
C THR A 419 9.70 -12.74 1.47
N MET A 420 10.07 -13.17 2.68
CA MET A 420 10.27 -12.32 3.86
C MET A 420 11.52 -11.39 3.77
N GLY A 421 12.22 -11.32 2.63
CA GLY A 421 13.30 -10.37 2.38
C GLY A 421 14.72 -10.89 2.60
N ALA A 422 14.89 -12.18 2.92
CA ALA A 422 16.21 -12.78 3.11
C ALA A 422 17.06 -12.64 1.84
N SER A 423 18.27 -12.09 1.96
CA SER A 423 19.17 -11.86 0.82
C SER A 423 19.55 -13.15 0.11
N SER A 424 19.74 -14.22 0.89
CA SER A 424 19.83 -15.59 0.38
C SER A 424 19.30 -16.59 1.40
N VAL A 425 18.72 -17.67 0.87
CA VAL A 425 18.25 -18.81 1.67
C VAL A 425 18.91 -20.08 1.15
N GLU A 426 19.55 -20.80 2.04
CA GLU A 426 20.10 -22.14 1.78
C GLU A 426 19.23 -23.19 2.48
N ALA A 427 18.91 -24.29 1.82
CA ALA A 427 18.18 -25.42 2.38
C ALA A 427 18.99 -26.72 2.27
N VAL A 428 19.14 -27.43 3.40
CA VAL A 428 19.91 -28.66 3.55
C VAL A 428 19.21 -29.67 4.46
N PRO A 429 19.42 -30.99 4.28
CA PRO A 429 18.81 -31.99 5.15
C PRO A 429 19.52 -32.11 6.51
N GLU A 430 20.80 -31.72 6.57
CA GLU A 430 21.66 -31.79 7.76
C GLU A 430 22.74 -30.70 7.68
N ALA A 431 23.17 -30.16 8.83
CA ALA A 431 24.22 -29.13 8.93
C ALA A 431 25.50 -29.46 8.16
N LYS A 432 25.90 -30.74 8.09
CA LYS A 432 27.12 -31.16 7.37
C LYS A 432 27.10 -30.85 5.87
N TYR A 433 25.93 -30.61 5.27
CA TYR A 433 25.76 -30.23 3.87
C TYR A 433 25.71 -28.71 3.63
N ALA A 434 25.71 -27.87 4.67
CA ALA A 434 25.73 -26.41 4.57
C ALA A 434 26.98 -25.87 3.83
N SER A 435 26.87 -24.67 3.25
CA SER A 435 27.95 -24.01 2.51
C SER A 435 29.14 -23.65 3.38
N SER A 436 28.90 -23.04 4.53
CA SER A 436 29.92 -22.95 5.58
C SER A 436 29.87 -24.15 6.53
N LYS A 437 30.97 -24.36 7.25
CA LYS A 437 31.05 -25.25 8.41
C LYS A 437 30.84 -24.50 9.72
N ASP A 438 31.10 -23.18 9.72
CA ASP A 438 30.70 -22.31 10.80
C ASP A 438 29.25 -21.88 10.55
N LEU A 439 28.34 -22.24 11.45
CA LEU A 439 26.93 -21.91 11.32
C LEU A 439 26.61 -20.49 11.81
N SER A 440 27.56 -19.80 12.47
CA SER A 440 27.42 -18.38 12.86
C SER A 440 27.58 -17.40 11.68
N GLU A 441 28.01 -17.88 10.51
CA GLU A 441 28.02 -17.12 9.25
C GLU A 441 26.62 -16.75 8.71
N TYR A 442 25.57 -17.42 9.20
CA TYR A 442 24.19 -17.17 8.83
C TYR A 442 23.51 -16.35 9.93
N ASP A 443 22.73 -15.32 9.56
CA ASP A 443 21.98 -14.49 10.51
C ASP A 443 21.07 -15.33 11.40
N TYR A 444 20.46 -16.39 10.83
CA TYR A 444 19.63 -17.37 11.51
C TYR A 444 19.77 -18.75 10.89
N VAL A 445 19.66 -19.78 11.74
CA VAL A 445 19.49 -21.19 11.34
C VAL A 445 18.08 -21.65 11.71
N VAL A 446 17.24 -21.86 10.70
CA VAL A 446 15.83 -22.27 10.88
C VAL A 446 15.72 -23.80 10.91
N VAL A 447 15.21 -24.32 12.02
CA VAL A 447 14.85 -25.73 12.21
C VAL A 447 13.32 -25.91 12.21
N LYS A 448 12.86 -27.16 12.17
CA LYS A 448 11.44 -27.48 12.08
C LYS A 448 10.70 -27.14 13.37
N ASP A 449 11.10 -27.79 14.47
CA ASP A 449 10.47 -27.70 15.78
C ASP A 449 11.52 -27.33 16.84
N SER A 450 11.15 -26.73 17.97
CA SER A 450 12.12 -26.25 18.98
C SER A 450 13.01 -27.36 19.53
N GLY A 451 12.53 -28.61 19.57
CA GLY A 451 13.31 -29.79 19.99
C GLY A 451 14.43 -30.20 19.02
N ASP A 452 14.57 -29.54 17.87
CA ASP A 452 15.70 -29.69 16.95
C ASP A 452 16.83 -28.68 17.22
N ILE A 453 16.59 -27.60 17.97
CA ILE A 453 17.56 -26.51 18.23
C ILE A 453 18.86 -27.07 18.81
N GLY A 454 18.77 -27.84 19.90
CA GLY A 454 19.92 -28.49 20.56
C GLY A 454 20.63 -29.58 19.74
N ARG A 455 20.24 -29.82 18.48
CA ARG A 455 20.95 -30.69 17.52
C ARG A 455 21.78 -29.89 16.51
N VAL A 456 21.61 -28.57 16.47
CA VAL A 456 22.42 -27.64 15.68
C VAL A 456 23.68 -27.27 16.49
N ALA A 457 24.78 -26.93 15.80
CA ALA A 457 26.04 -26.62 16.46
C ALA A 457 25.93 -25.37 17.35
N SER A 458 26.48 -25.46 18.57
CA SER A 458 26.47 -24.39 19.56
C SER A 458 27.12 -23.10 19.03
N GLY A 459 26.45 -21.96 19.21
CA GLY A 459 26.93 -20.63 18.79
C GLY A 459 26.26 -20.04 17.53
N ALA A 460 25.38 -20.78 16.86
CA ALA A 460 24.53 -20.24 15.80
C ALA A 460 23.19 -19.71 16.35
N ASN A 461 22.64 -18.66 15.71
CA ASN A 461 21.30 -18.13 15.99
C ASN A 461 20.21 -19.11 15.52
N CYS A 462 20.01 -20.20 16.24
CA CYS A 462 19.04 -21.23 15.85
C CYS A 462 17.62 -20.88 16.32
N VAL A 463 16.64 -20.99 15.42
CA VAL A 463 15.24 -20.64 15.67
C VAL A 463 14.29 -21.66 15.05
N PRO A 464 13.13 -21.94 15.65
CA PRO A 464 12.12 -22.83 15.07
C PRO A 464 11.30 -22.07 14.02
N PHE A 465 10.78 -22.76 13.00
CA PHE A 465 9.84 -22.15 12.04
C PHE A 465 8.55 -21.62 12.70
N GLY A 466 8.24 -22.08 13.93
CA GLY A 466 7.30 -21.44 14.85
C GLY A 466 7.48 -19.92 14.95
N TRP A 467 8.68 -19.50 15.37
CA TRP A 467 9.09 -18.11 15.55
C TRP A 467 9.14 -17.32 14.22
N VAL A 468 9.52 -17.98 13.12
CA VAL A 468 9.54 -17.38 11.78
C VAL A 468 8.13 -16.95 11.32
N LYS A 469 7.12 -17.82 11.50
CA LYS A 469 5.72 -17.47 11.23
C LYS A 469 5.26 -16.26 12.06
N ASP A 470 5.62 -16.25 13.34
CA ASP A 470 5.23 -15.21 14.28
C ASP A 470 5.86 -13.85 13.93
N CYS A 471 7.13 -13.82 13.50
CA CYS A 471 7.77 -12.59 13.00
C CYS A 471 7.09 -12.05 11.74
N LEU A 472 6.68 -12.93 10.82
CA LEU A 472 5.92 -12.55 9.62
C LEU A 472 4.54 -11.98 9.99
N ILE A 473 3.78 -12.67 10.85
CA ILE A 473 2.44 -12.24 11.29
C ILE A 473 2.50 -10.94 12.11
N ALA A 474 3.53 -10.75 12.93
CA ALA A 474 3.77 -9.54 13.71
C ALA A 474 4.33 -8.35 12.89
N GLY A 475 4.71 -8.58 11.62
CA GLY A 475 5.33 -7.60 10.74
C GLY A 475 6.72 -7.11 11.18
N ARG A 476 7.39 -7.82 12.10
CA ARG A 476 8.69 -7.44 12.67
C ARG A 476 9.45 -8.64 13.20
N LEU A 477 10.77 -8.53 13.31
CA LEU A 477 11.55 -9.46 14.13
C LEU A 477 11.09 -9.37 15.60
N LEU A 478 10.90 -10.54 16.21
CA LEU A 478 10.62 -10.70 17.63
C LEU A 478 11.91 -11.10 18.36
N PRO A 479 11.99 -10.97 19.69
CA PRO A 479 13.05 -11.61 20.48
C PRO A 479 13.14 -13.11 20.14
N GLN A 480 14.35 -13.67 20.17
CA GLN A 480 14.54 -15.12 20.02
C GLN A 480 13.81 -15.85 21.16
N PRO A 481 13.34 -17.09 20.97
CA PRO A 481 12.85 -17.91 22.08
C PRO A 481 13.96 -18.14 23.11
N ASP A 482 13.59 -18.21 24.39
CA ASP A 482 14.49 -18.75 25.41
C ASP A 482 14.65 -20.28 25.21
N ASP A 483 15.87 -20.81 25.39
CA ASP A 483 16.23 -22.25 25.24
C ASP A 483 15.73 -23.14 26.40
#